data_AF-A0A246NA15-F1
#
_entry.id   AF-A0A246NA15-F1
#
_cell.length_a   1.000
_cell.length_b   1.000
_cell.length_c   1.000
_cell.angle_alpha   90.00
_cell.angle_beta   90.00
_cell.angle_gamma   90.00
#
_symmetry.space_group_name_H-M   'P 1'
#
loop_
_entity.id
_entity.type
_entity.pdbx_description
1 polymer ?
#
loop_
_entity_poly.entity_id
_entity_poly.type
_entity_poly.pdbx_seq_one_letter_code
_entity_poly.pdbx_strand_id
1 'polypeptide(L)' 'MVTISIGYVTESYSKNTTLDSLVSRADRALYVAKNSGRNTAVNFSNIKEE' A
#
# COMPACT_ATOMS: atom_id res chain seq x y z
N MET A 1 -0.57 -24.24 -4.16
CA MET A 1 -1.06 -23.29 -3.14
C MET A 1 -1.11 -21.91 -3.78
N VAL A 2 -2.25 -21.23 -3.69
CA VAL A 2 -2.42 -19.87 -4.24
C VAL A 2 -2.32 -18.87 -3.08
N THR A 3 -1.57 -17.80 -3.28
CA THR A 3 -1.38 -16.72 -2.31
C THR A 3 -1.67 -15.36 -2.95
N ILE A 4 -1.87 -14.34 -2.12
CA ILE A 4 -2.09 -12.95 -2.57
C ILE A 4 -1.08 -12.02 -1.92
N SER A 5 -0.84 -10.88 -2.58
CA SER A 5 -0.08 -9.77 -2.00
C SER A 5 -1.04 -8.60 -1.81
N ILE A 6 -0.90 -7.87 -0.71
CA ILE A 6 -1.83 -6.81 -0.33
C ILE A 6 -1.02 -5.53 -0.08
N GLY A 7 -1.39 -4.46 -0.77
CA GLY A 7 -0.99 -3.11 -0.43
C GLY A 7 -2.15 -2.37 0.19
N TYR A 8 -1.93 -1.72 1.32
CA TYR A 8 -2.97 -0.96 2.00
C TYR A 8 -2.41 0.33 2.59
N VAL A 9 -3.31 1.26 2.87
CA VAL A 9 -3.00 2.53 3.52
C VAL A 9 -4.06 2.77 4.59
N THR A 10 -3.64 3.33 5.71
CA THR A 10 -4.53 3.74 6.81
C THR A 10 -4.25 5.19 7.12
N GLU A 11 -5.27 6.03 7.15
CA GLU A 11 -5.14 7.40 7.61
C GLU A 11 -6.41 7.87 8.31
N SER A 12 -6.24 8.82 9.22
CA SER A 12 -7.37 9.55 9.77
C SER A 12 -7.99 10.43 8.67
N TYR A 13 -9.32 10.60 8.75
CA TYR A 13 -10.02 11.48 7.82
C TYR A 13 -9.39 12.88 7.78
N SER A 14 -9.05 13.33 6.58
CA SER A 14 -8.53 14.66 6.32
C SER A 14 -9.29 15.26 5.13
N LYS A 15 -9.62 16.55 5.20
CA LYS A 15 -10.26 17.27 4.08
C LYS A 15 -9.39 17.31 2.83
N ASN A 16 -8.08 17.13 2.97
CA ASN A 16 -7.12 17.13 1.88
C ASN A 16 -6.90 15.74 1.26
N THR A 17 -7.46 14.69 1.87
CA THR A 17 -7.39 13.34 1.33
C THR A 17 -8.39 13.18 0.19
N THR A 18 -7.89 12.75 -0.97
CA THR A 18 -8.73 12.31 -2.08
C THR A 18 -8.70 10.79 -2.19
N LEU A 19 -9.77 10.20 -2.73
CA LEU A 19 -9.83 8.77 -3.01
C LEU A 19 -8.68 8.33 -3.93
N ASP A 20 -8.38 9.10 -4.97
CA ASP A 20 -7.29 8.82 -5.91
C ASP A 20 -5.93 8.77 -5.20
N SER A 21 -5.68 9.70 -4.27
CA SER A 21 -4.45 9.69 -3.48
C SER A 21 -4.34 8.45 -2.60
N LEU A 22 -5.45 7.96 -2.03
CA LEU A 22 -5.49 6.74 -1.22
C LEU A 22 -5.20 5.50 -2.06
N VAL A 23 -5.87 5.39 -3.22
CA VAL A 23 -5.70 4.26 -4.15
C VAL A 23 -4.27 4.22 -4.69
N SER A 24 -3.71 5.38 -5.09
CA SER A 24 -2.33 5.46 -5.59
C SER A 24 -1.31 5.01 -4.53
N ARG A 25 -1.50 5.39 -3.26
CA ARG A 25 -0.65 4.96 -2.14
C ARG A 25 -0.79 3.46 -1.86
N ALA A 26 -2.01 2.93 -1.84
CA ALA A 26 -2.24 1.50 -1.67
C ALA A 26 -1.61 0.67 -2.81
N ASP A 27 -1.69 1.15 -4.05
CA ASP A 27 -1.07 0.49 -5.20
C ASP A 27 0.46 0.50 -5.11
N ARG A 28 1.06 1.62 -4.68
CA ARG A 28 2.51 1.67 -4.40
C ARG A 28 2.93 0.67 -3.32
N ALA A 29 2.12 0.51 -2.27
CA ALA A 29 2.37 -0.53 -1.27
C ALA A 29 2.23 -1.94 -1.83
N LEU A 30 1.27 -2.18 -2.73
CA LEU A 30 1.08 -3.47 -3.40
C LEU A 30 2.26 -3.79 -4.31
N TYR A 31 2.79 -2.78 -5.01
CA TYR A 31 4.00 -2.91 -5.82
C TYR A 31 5.19 -3.39 -4.98
N VAL A 32 5.42 -2.77 -3.81
CA VAL A 32 6.45 -3.20 -2.86
C VAL A 32 6.20 -4.64 -2.41
N ALA A 33 4.97 -4.98 -2.00
CA ALA A 33 4.63 -6.34 -1.57
C ALA A 33 4.93 -7.40 -2.64
N LYS A 34 4.67 -7.08 -3.93
CA LYS A 34 4.97 -7.97 -5.05
C LYS A 34 6.47 -8.14 -5.28
N ASN A 35 7.25 -7.07 -5.10
CA ASN A 35 8.69 -7.07 -5.33
C ASN A 35 9.52 -7.55 -4.13
N SER A 36 8.95 -7.59 -2.94
CA SER A 36 9.58 -8.12 -1.73
C SER A 36 9.39 -9.63 -1.51
N GLY A 37 8.93 -10.36 -2.53
CA GLY A 37 8.72 -11.82 -2.47
C GLY A 37 7.26 -12.29 -2.50
N ARG A 38 6.28 -11.38 -2.64
CA ARG A 38 4.83 -11.66 -2.65
C ARG A 38 4.37 -12.24 -1.30
N ASN A 39 3.15 -12.81 -1.28
CA ASN A 39 2.53 -13.44 -0.11
C ASN A 39 2.70 -12.64 1.20
N THR A 40 2.56 -11.32 1.09
CA THR A 40 2.79 -10.38 2.19
C THR A 40 1.84 -9.19 2.09
N ALA A 41 1.67 -8.50 3.22
CA ALA A 41 0.88 -7.29 3.32
C ALA A 41 1.80 -6.12 3.70
N VAL A 42 1.73 -5.04 2.94
CA VAL A 42 2.56 -3.83 3.14
C VAL A 42 1.64 -2.64 3.38
N ASN A 43 1.89 -1.94 4.50
CA ASN A 43 1.29 -0.63 4.75
C ASN A 43 2.13 0.44 4.06
N PHE A 44 1.49 1.33 3.31
CA PHE A 44 2.13 2.48 2.68
C PHE A 44 2.96 3.32 3.67
N SER A 45 2.48 3.51 4.91
CA SER A 45 3.20 4.29 5.94
C SER A 45 4.56 3.70 6.36
N ASN A 46 4.83 2.43 6.03
CA ASN A 46 6.09 1.76 6.37
C ASN A 46 7.11 1.81 5.22
N ILE A 47 6.74 2.39 4.07
CA ILE A 47 7.63 2.54 2.92
C ILE A 47 8.52 3.76 3.18
N LYS A 48 9.84 3.55 3.26
CA LYS A 48 10.80 4.66 3.33
C LYS A 48 10.93 5.29 1.95
N GLU A 49 10.83 6.60 1.87
CA GLU A 49 11.28 7.35 0.70
C GLU A 49 12.81 7.48 0.82
N GLU A 50 13.53 7.01 -0.20
CA GLU A 50 14.97 7.27 -0.36
C GLU A 50 15.22 8.65 -0.94
#